data_AF-A0A8H6LWV9-F1
#
_entry.id   AF-A0A8H6LWV9-F1
#
_cell.length_a   1.000
_cell.length_b   1.000
_cell.length_c   1.000
_cell.angle_alpha   90.00
_cell.angle_beta   90.00
_cell.angle_gamma   90.00
#
_symmetry.space_group_name_H-M   'P 1'
#
loop_
_entity.id
_entity.type
_entity.pdbx_description
1 polymer ?
#
loop_
_entity_poly.entity_id
_entity_poly.type
_entity_poly.pdbx_seq_one_letter_code
_entity_poly.pdbx_strand_id
1 'polypeptide(L)'
;MQGMTTLPNLDEIPTTLSLSARTKPPVLGTVHPVTKKKMLPKAFTIPLHTEQMMRFVDHYFPEMYRAAGSEKLGKFMNTVQNYLPDEWDPEMAWVLVPIEGKIWHTLGIVICGNRTKGEMKKADDAKTIRDIQRTLDIETPPGWYFVADDPY
;
A
#
# COMPACT_ATOMS: atom_id res chain seq x y z
N MET A 1 16.00 20.94 27.76
CA MET A 1 15.60 19.52 27.64
C MET A 1 15.25 19.27 26.18
N GLN A 2 16.15 18.63 25.43
CA GLN A 2 15.91 18.24 24.04
C GLN A 2 15.05 16.97 24.06
N GLY A 3 13.83 17.06 23.54
CA GLY A 3 12.98 15.88 23.34
C GLY A 3 13.55 15.05 22.19
N MET A 4 14.15 13.91 22.52
CA MET A 4 14.47 12.88 21.54
C MET A 4 13.18 12.40 20.91
N THR A 5 12.95 12.74 19.65
CA THR A 5 11.98 12.06 18.78
C THR A 5 12.54 10.67 18.48
N THR A 6 12.19 9.70 19.31
CA THR A 6 12.36 8.30 18.95
C THR A 6 11.40 8.00 17.79
N LEU A 7 11.97 7.58 16.66
CA LEU A 7 11.20 6.97 15.58
C LEU A 7 10.36 5.83 16.17
N PRO A 8 9.10 5.63 15.75
CA PRO A 8 8.29 4.53 16.26
C PRO A 8 9.01 3.20 16.02
N ASN A 9 8.99 2.33 17.04
CA ASN A 9 9.55 0.99 17.01
C ASN A 9 8.91 0.20 15.86
N LEU A 10 9.73 -0.29 14.92
CA LEU A 10 9.26 -0.95 13.69
C LEU A 10 8.52 -2.27 13.97
N ASP A 11 8.74 -2.85 15.17
CA ASP A 11 8.12 -4.09 15.63
C ASP A 11 6.79 -3.90 16.38
N GLU A 12 6.37 -2.66 16.65
CA GLU A 12 5.17 -2.34 17.42
C GLU A 12 4.00 -1.86 16.55
N ILE A 13 3.94 -2.30 15.29
CA ILE A 13 2.75 -2.06 14.47
C ILE A 13 1.71 -3.13 14.81
N PRO A 14 0.53 -2.77 15.35
CA PRO A 14 -0.49 -3.74 15.75
C PRO A 14 -0.89 -4.60 14.55
N THR A 15 -0.68 -5.92 14.68
CA THR A 15 -1.13 -6.92 13.69
C THR A 15 -2.66 -6.92 13.54
N THR A 16 -3.38 -6.39 14.55
CA THR A 16 -4.83 -6.35 14.61
C THR A 16 -5.36 -4.93 14.39
N LEU A 17 -5.26 -4.47 13.15
CA LEU A 17 -6.06 -3.34 12.69
C LEU A 17 -7.52 -3.81 12.61
N SER A 18 -8.50 -2.96 12.95
CA SER A 18 -9.93 -3.29 12.80
C SER A 18 -10.24 -3.55 11.32
N LEU A 19 -10.19 -4.82 10.93
CA LEU A 19 -10.36 -5.33 9.56
C LEU A 19 -11.72 -4.95 8.97
N SER A 20 -12.74 -4.75 9.81
CA SER A 20 -14.14 -4.57 9.40
C SER A 20 -14.44 -3.23 8.70
N ALA A 21 -13.64 -2.19 8.93
CA ALA A 21 -13.79 -0.89 8.28
C ALA A 21 -13.00 -0.76 6.97
N ARG A 22 -11.97 -1.60 6.78
CA ARG A 22 -11.05 -1.55 5.63
C ARG A 22 -11.57 -2.27 4.39
N THR A 23 -12.44 -3.25 4.60
CA THR A 23 -12.97 -4.11 3.54
C THR A 23 -14.26 -3.58 2.92
N LYS A 24 -14.98 -2.68 3.61
CA LYS A 24 -16.19 -2.08 3.04
C LYS A 24 -15.82 -1.15 1.88
N PRO A 25 -16.32 -1.41 0.66
CA PRO A 25 -16.02 -0.55 -0.47
C PRO A 25 -16.53 0.86 -0.22
N PRO A 26 -15.73 1.90 -0.51
CA PRO A 26 -16.16 3.27 -0.39
C PRO A 26 -17.24 3.59 -1.43
N VAL A 27 -17.91 4.72 -1.28
CA VAL A 27 -18.69 5.27 -2.39
C VAL A 27 -17.74 5.54 -3.56
N LEU A 28 -18.26 5.41 -4.79
CA LEU A 28 -17.53 5.76 -6.00
C LEU A 28 -16.93 7.17 -5.86
N GLY A 29 -15.71 7.34 -6.36
CA GLY A 29 -15.02 8.63 -6.41
C GLY A 29 -15.77 9.57 -7.33
N THR A 30 -16.71 10.31 -6.76
CA THR A 30 -17.55 11.27 -7.48
C THR A 30 -17.56 12.62 -6.79
N VAL A 31 -18.12 13.60 -7.47
CA VAL A 31 -18.60 14.81 -6.79
C VAL A 31 -19.84 14.42 -5.99
N HIS A 32 -19.85 14.69 -4.68
CA HIS A 32 -21.00 14.42 -3.83
C HIS A 32 -22.21 15.20 -4.38
N PRO A 33 -23.37 14.56 -4.65
CA PRO A 33 -24.44 15.16 -5.43
C PRO A 33 -25.04 16.40 -4.78
N VAL A 34 -25.16 16.39 -3.44
CA VAL A 34 -25.71 17.49 -2.63
C VAL A 34 -24.67 18.56 -2.32
N THR A 35 -23.55 18.19 -1.70
CA THR A 35 -22.54 19.16 -1.22
C THR A 35 -21.62 19.68 -2.33
N LYS A 36 -21.65 19.09 -3.53
CA LYS A 36 -20.73 19.35 -4.65
C LYS A 36 -19.24 19.21 -4.30
N LYS A 37 -18.92 18.61 -3.14
CA LYS A 37 -17.54 18.35 -2.73
C LYS A 37 -16.99 17.15 -3.50
N LYS A 38 -15.79 17.27 -4.04
CA LYS A 38 -15.06 16.14 -4.62
C LYS A 38 -14.76 15.14 -3.50
N MET A 39 -15.26 13.92 -3.63
CA MET A 39 -14.83 12.86 -2.73
C MET A 39 -13.39 12.49 -3.07
N LEU A 40 -12.53 12.45 -2.06
CA LEU A 40 -11.13 12.07 -2.25
C LEU A 40 -11.06 10.65 -2.82
N PRO A 41 -10.22 10.41 -3.84
CA PRO A 41 -10.05 9.09 -4.40
C PRO A 41 -9.51 8.14 -3.33
N LYS A 42 -10.09 6.94 -3.30
CA LYS A 42 -9.59 5.84 -2.49
C LYS A 42 -9.19 4.71 -3.41
N ALA A 43 -8.16 3.99 -3.00
CA ALA A 43 -7.70 2.80 -3.67
C ALA A 43 -7.79 1.61 -2.73
N PHE A 44 -8.14 0.45 -3.26
CA PHE A 44 -7.96 -0.81 -2.58
C PHE A 44 -6.51 -1.21 -2.79
N THR A 45 -5.73 -1.22 -1.72
CA THR A 45 -4.28 -1.43 -1.81
C THR A 45 -3.81 -2.43 -0.77
N ILE A 46 -2.67 -3.07 -1.04
CA ILE A 46 -1.88 -3.79 -0.04
C ILE A 46 -0.77 -2.83 0.42
N PRO A 47 -0.83 -2.30 1.65
CA PRO A 47 0.23 -1.48 2.19
C PRO A 47 1.52 -2.30 2.37
N LEU A 48 2.66 -1.69 2.04
CA LEU A 48 3.96 -2.33 2.16
C LEU A 48 4.72 -1.74 3.35
N HIS A 49 5.36 -2.58 4.14
CA HIS A 49 6.36 -2.13 5.10
C HIS A 49 7.70 -1.92 4.38
N THR A 50 8.46 -0.92 4.82
CA THR A 50 9.80 -0.67 4.28
C THR A 50 10.70 -1.89 4.37
N GLU A 51 10.61 -2.63 5.48
CA GLU A 51 11.38 -3.86 5.66
C GLU A 51 11.01 -4.93 4.62
N GLN A 52 9.73 -5.10 4.30
CA GLN A 52 9.28 -6.05 3.26
C GLN A 52 9.86 -5.67 1.89
N MET A 53 9.85 -4.38 1.55
CA MET A 53 10.47 -3.88 0.31
C MET A 53 11.97 -4.14 0.28
N MET A 54 12.66 -3.98 1.41
CA MET A 54 14.09 -4.29 1.53
C MET A 54 14.37 -5.80 1.40
N ARG A 55 13.58 -6.65 2.07
CA ARG A 55 13.72 -8.12 1.97
C ARG A 55 13.52 -8.62 0.54
N PHE A 56 12.55 -8.05 -0.18
CA PHE A 56 12.36 -8.32 -1.59
C PHE A 56 13.64 -8.02 -2.39
N VAL A 57 14.23 -6.84 -2.18
CA VAL A 57 15.45 -6.44 -2.89
C VAL A 57 16.61 -7.35 -2.53
N ASP A 58 16.78 -7.69 -1.26
CA ASP A 58 17.86 -8.58 -0.81
C ASP A 58 17.72 -10.01 -1.35
N HIS A 59 16.48 -10.46 -1.58
CA HIS A 59 16.20 -11.78 -2.16
C HIS A 59 16.52 -11.85 -3.66
N TYR A 60 16.04 -10.86 -4.43
CA TYR A 60 16.14 -10.88 -5.91
C TYR A 60 17.40 -10.19 -6.44
N PHE A 61 18.02 -9.32 -5.66
CA PHE A 61 19.21 -8.53 -6.01
C PHE A 61 20.25 -8.62 -4.88
N PRO A 62 20.80 -9.82 -4.60
CA PRO A 62 21.70 -10.05 -3.47
C PRO A 62 22.97 -9.19 -3.53
N GLU A 63 23.39 -8.71 -4.70
CA GLU A 63 24.47 -7.75 -4.86
C GLU A 63 24.21 -6.42 -4.14
N MET A 64 22.95 -6.08 -3.89
CA MET A 64 22.53 -4.85 -3.22
C MET A 64 22.47 -4.96 -1.69
N TYR A 65 22.88 -6.07 -1.07
CA TYR A 65 22.70 -6.24 0.39
C TYR A 65 23.33 -5.12 1.25
N ARG A 66 24.45 -4.53 0.78
CA ARG A 66 25.13 -3.38 1.43
C ARG A 66 24.65 -2.01 0.97
N ALA A 67 23.74 -1.95 -0.01
CA ALA A 67 23.21 -0.69 -0.52
C ALA A 67 22.43 0.05 0.56
N ALA A 68 22.40 1.37 0.44
CA ALA A 68 21.61 2.21 1.35
C ALA A 68 20.11 1.91 1.20
N GLY A 69 19.34 2.13 2.26
CA GLY A 69 17.90 1.86 2.25
C GLY A 69 17.13 2.62 1.17
N SER A 70 17.52 3.85 0.86
CA SER A 70 16.93 4.64 -0.22
C SER A 70 17.22 4.06 -1.61
N GLU A 71 18.41 3.51 -1.81
CA GLU A 71 18.81 2.86 -3.06
C GLU A 71 18.03 1.56 -3.26
N LYS A 72 17.90 0.76 -2.19
CA LYS A 72 17.04 -0.43 -2.20
C LYS A 72 15.59 -0.06 -2.49
N LEU A 73 15.05 0.99 -1.86
CA LEU A 73 13.68 1.44 -2.13
C LEU A 73 13.48 1.85 -3.59
N GLY A 74 14.41 2.62 -4.15
CA GLY A 74 14.39 2.96 -5.58
C GLY A 74 14.45 1.74 -6.49
N LYS A 75 15.29 0.74 -6.14
CA LYS A 75 15.36 -0.53 -6.87
C LYS A 75 14.03 -1.27 -6.82
N PHE A 76 13.42 -1.38 -5.64
CA PHE A 76 12.11 -2.00 -5.46
C PHE A 76 11.07 -1.34 -6.38
N MET A 77 10.91 -0.03 -6.29
CA MET A 77 9.93 0.73 -7.08
C MET A 77 10.14 0.59 -8.59
N ASN A 78 11.38 0.43 -9.06
CA ASN A 78 11.67 0.29 -10.49
C ASN A 78 11.51 -1.13 -11.02
N THR A 79 11.42 -2.14 -10.15
CA THR A 79 11.54 -3.54 -10.59
C THR A 79 10.40 -4.44 -10.15
N VAL A 80 9.69 -4.11 -9.07
CA VAL A 80 8.66 -4.99 -8.50
C VAL A 80 7.59 -5.40 -9.50
N GLN A 81 7.20 -4.50 -10.42
CA GLN A 81 6.20 -4.78 -11.46
C GLN A 81 6.56 -6.00 -12.33
N ASN A 82 7.86 -6.25 -12.55
CA ASN A 82 8.33 -7.36 -13.40
C ASN A 82 8.19 -8.74 -12.71
N TYR A 83 7.86 -8.75 -11.43
CA TYR A 83 7.67 -9.97 -10.64
C TYR A 83 6.19 -10.21 -10.31
N LEU A 84 5.35 -9.20 -10.50
CA LEU A 84 3.91 -9.33 -10.31
C LEU A 84 3.27 -10.01 -11.54
N PRO A 85 2.11 -10.67 -11.40
CA PRO A 85 1.51 -11.43 -12.51
C PRO A 85 1.24 -10.56 -13.76
N ASP A 86 1.65 -11.04 -14.94
CA ASP A 86 1.57 -10.32 -16.25
C ASP A 86 0.17 -9.84 -16.64
N GLU A 87 -0.87 -10.51 -16.14
CA GLU A 87 -2.28 -10.14 -16.38
C GLU A 87 -2.67 -8.83 -15.67
N TRP A 88 -1.71 -8.22 -14.97
CA TRP A 88 -1.92 -7.09 -14.12
C TRP A 88 -0.99 -5.93 -14.47
N ASP A 89 -1.53 -4.71 -14.39
CA ASP A 89 -0.78 -3.46 -14.48
C ASP A 89 -0.80 -2.81 -13.08
N PRO A 90 0.02 -3.31 -12.13
CA PRO A 90 0.12 -2.78 -10.78
C PRO A 90 0.47 -1.30 -10.79
N GLU A 91 -0.41 -0.47 -10.26
CA GLU A 91 -0.03 0.87 -9.87
C GLU A 91 0.57 0.83 -8.46
N MET A 92 1.62 1.61 -8.24
CA MET A 92 2.11 1.92 -6.89
C MET A 92 1.67 3.32 -6.52
N ALA A 93 1.20 3.47 -5.29
CA ALA A 93 0.83 4.78 -4.78
C ALA A 93 1.17 4.91 -3.30
N TRP A 94 1.51 6.12 -2.90
CA TRP A 94 1.58 6.45 -1.49
C TRP A 94 0.18 6.47 -0.89
N VAL A 95 0.00 5.75 0.21
CA VAL A 95 -1.28 5.59 0.89
C VAL A 95 -1.20 5.99 2.36
N LEU A 96 -2.32 6.52 2.86
CA LEU A 96 -2.49 6.88 4.26
C LEU A 96 -3.24 5.77 4.98
N VAL A 97 -2.50 5.00 5.78
CA VAL A 97 -3.01 3.87 6.56
C VAL A 97 -3.27 4.34 7.99
N PRO A 98 -4.52 4.36 8.46
CA PRO A 98 -4.80 4.66 9.86
C PRO A 98 -4.36 3.48 10.74
N ILE A 99 -3.54 3.77 11.76
CA ILE A 99 -3.05 2.82 12.77
C ILE A 99 -3.25 3.49 14.14
N GLU A 100 -4.10 2.92 14.98
CA GLU A 100 -4.32 3.29 16.40
C GLU A 100 -3.88 4.71 16.80
N GLY A 101 -4.68 5.72 16.42
CA GLY A 101 -4.45 7.12 16.79
C GLY A 101 -3.40 7.86 15.94
N LYS A 102 -2.80 7.19 14.95
CA LYS A 102 -1.80 7.75 14.02
C LYS A 102 -2.17 7.44 12.56
N ILE A 103 -1.51 8.16 11.66
CA ILE A 103 -1.55 7.89 10.22
C ILE A 103 -0.16 7.42 9.82
N TRP A 104 -0.07 6.23 9.24
CA TRP A 104 1.13 5.70 8.63
C TRP A 104 1.09 6.00 7.14
N HIS A 105 2.10 6.74 6.67
CA HIS A 105 2.28 7.07 5.26
C HIS A 105 3.24 6.05 4.65
N THR A 106 2.76 5.24 3.70
CA THR A 106 3.56 4.17 3.10
C THR A 106 3.22 3.92 1.65
N LEU A 107 4.11 3.25 0.92
CA LEU A 107 3.83 2.77 -0.43
C LEU A 107 2.86 1.59 -0.37
N GLY A 108 1.93 1.53 -1.31
CA GLY A 108 1.00 0.41 -1.46
C GLY A 108 0.91 -0.06 -2.90
N ILE A 109 0.73 -1.37 -3.06
CA ILE A 109 0.36 -1.98 -4.34
C ILE A 109 -1.14 -1.76 -4.55
N VAL A 110 -1.52 -0.95 -5.53
CA VAL A 110 -2.91 -0.56 -5.80
C VAL A 110 -3.58 -1.62 -6.63
N ILE A 111 -4.52 -2.37 -6.05
CA ILE A 111 -5.34 -3.40 -6.73
C ILE A 111 -6.39 -2.75 -7.64
N CYS A 112 -7.09 -1.73 -7.12
CA CYS A 112 -8.07 -0.97 -7.88
C CYS A 112 -8.39 0.39 -7.25
N GLY A 113 -8.83 1.33 -8.09
CA GLY A 113 -9.44 2.57 -7.65
C GLY A 113 -10.94 2.43 -7.34
N ASN A 114 -11.52 3.46 -6.74
CA ASN A 114 -12.96 3.60 -6.59
C ASN A 114 -13.61 4.44 -7.71
N ARG A 115 -13.00 4.54 -8.91
CA ARG A 115 -13.51 5.41 -9.98
C ARG A 115 -14.72 4.80 -10.67
N THR A 116 -14.71 3.48 -10.85
CA THR A 116 -15.83 2.75 -11.47
C THR A 116 -16.21 1.51 -10.65
N LYS A 117 -17.47 1.07 -10.79
CA LYS A 117 -17.90 -0.21 -10.17
C LYS A 117 -17.13 -1.41 -10.73
N GLY A 118 -16.69 -1.34 -12.00
CA GLY A 118 -15.91 -2.39 -12.64
C GLY A 118 -14.55 -2.56 -11.99
N GLU A 119 -13.86 -1.45 -11.71
CA GLU A 119 -12.59 -1.45 -10.97
C GLU A 119 -12.77 -2.01 -9.56
N MET A 120 -13.77 -1.53 -8.82
CA MET A 120 -13.99 -1.94 -7.43
C MET A 120 -14.24 -3.45 -7.26
N LYS A 121 -14.74 -4.14 -8.29
CA LYS A 121 -14.91 -5.61 -8.27
C LYS A 121 -13.57 -6.36 -8.18
N LYS A 122 -12.45 -5.75 -8.61
CA LYS A 122 -11.12 -6.35 -8.45
C LYS A 122 -10.73 -6.50 -6.98
N ALA A 123 -11.34 -5.73 -6.07
CA ALA A 123 -11.14 -5.90 -4.63
C ALA A 123 -11.62 -7.27 -4.11
N ASP A 124 -12.52 -7.95 -4.84
CA ASP A 124 -13.01 -9.28 -4.50
C ASP A 124 -12.15 -10.41 -5.11
N ASP A 125 -11.10 -10.08 -5.88
CA ASP A 125 -10.20 -11.06 -6.51
C ASP A 125 -9.18 -11.61 -5.50
N ALA A 126 -9.65 -12.55 -4.68
CA ALA A 126 -8.83 -13.20 -3.67
C ALA A 126 -7.64 -13.99 -4.25
N LYS A 127 -7.70 -14.44 -5.50
CA LYS A 127 -6.58 -15.15 -6.12
C LYS A 127 -5.44 -14.18 -6.38
N THR A 128 -5.75 -13.05 -7.04
CA THR A 128 -4.76 -12.02 -7.36
C THR A 128 -4.12 -11.46 -6.11
N ILE A 129 -4.91 -11.15 -5.08
CA ILE A 129 -4.39 -10.67 -3.78
C ILE A 129 -3.36 -11.66 -3.21
N ARG A 130 -3.69 -12.96 -3.19
CA ARG A 130 -2.81 -14.01 -2.66
C ARG A 130 -1.56 -14.19 -3.50
N ASP A 131 -1.67 -14.10 -4.82
CA ASP A 131 -0.52 -14.24 -5.71
C ASP A 131 0.46 -13.07 -5.52
N ILE A 132 -0.04 -11.82 -5.40
CA ILE A 132 0.79 -10.65 -5.04
C ILE A 132 1.45 -10.85 -3.67
N GLN A 133 0.67 -11.23 -2.66
CA GLN A 133 1.17 -11.46 -1.31
C GLN A 133 2.26 -12.54 -1.28
N ARG A 134 2.10 -13.61 -2.07
CA ARG A 134 3.11 -14.67 -2.20
C ARG A 134 4.37 -14.19 -2.91
N THR A 135 4.24 -13.49 -4.03
CA THR A 135 5.40 -12.97 -4.79
C THR A 135 6.25 -12.05 -3.92
N LEU A 136 5.61 -11.20 -3.12
CA LEU A 136 6.28 -10.22 -2.27
C LEU A 136 6.63 -10.77 -0.88
N ASP A 137 6.24 -12.01 -0.57
CA ASP A 137 6.37 -12.62 0.75
C ASP A 137 5.82 -11.72 1.87
N ILE A 138 4.57 -11.25 1.70
CA ILE A 138 3.90 -10.34 2.63
C ILE A 138 2.55 -10.90 3.12
N GLU A 139 2.24 -10.64 4.38
CA GLU A 139 0.96 -11.02 5.00
C GLU A 139 0.02 -9.83 5.22
N THR A 140 0.46 -8.61 4.88
CA THR A 140 -0.31 -7.39 5.12
C THR A 140 -1.67 -7.49 4.41
N PRO A 141 -2.80 -7.35 5.14
CA PRO A 141 -4.11 -7.45 4.51
C PRO A 141 -4.39 -6.22 3.63
N PRO A 142 -5.03 -6.39 2.46
CA PRO A 142 -5.46 -5.26 1.66
C PRO A 142 -6.60 -4.48 2.31
N GLY A 143 -6.81 -3.25 1.87
CA GLY A 143 -7.89 -2.40 2.35
C GLY A 143 -8.10 -1.15 1.50
N TRP A 144 -9.20 -0.44 1.74
CA TRP A 144 -9.49 0.84 1.10
C TRP A 144 -8.82 2.00 1.83
N TYR A 145 -7.82 2.60 1.20
CA TYR A 145 -7.02 3.71 1.76
C TYR A 145 -7.12 4.97 0.91
N PHE A 146 -6.84 6.12 1.53
CA PHE A 146 -6.64 7.35 0.78
C PHE A 146 -5.30 7.28 0.07
N VAL A 147 -5.31 7.65 -1.20
CA VAL A 147 -4.07 7.89 -1.96
C VAL A 147 -3.61 9.30 -1.62
N ALA A 148 -2.37 9.45 -1.20
CA ALA A 148 -1.76 10.75 -1.01
C ALA A 148 -1.50 11.36 -2.40
N ASP A 149 -1.89 12.63 -2.58
CA ASP A 149 -1.35 13.43 -3.68
C ASP A 149 0.17 13.51 -3.44
N ASP A 150 0.94 13.25 -4.50
CA ASP A 150 2.39 13.03 -4.50
C ASP A 150 3.14 13.89 -3.46
N PRO A 151 3.97 13.33 -2.56
CA PRO A 151 4.70 14.11 -1.55
C PRO A 151 5.85 14.97 -2.12
N TYR A 152 5.91 15.19 -3.43
CA TYR A 152 6.97 15.92 -4.14
C TYR A 152 6.46 17.19 -4.83
#